data_AF-A0A7Y9W5Q9-F1
#
_entry.id   AF-A0A7Y9W5Q9-F1
#
_cell.length_a   1.000
_cell.length_b   1.000
_cell.length_c   1.000
_cell.angle_alpha   90.00
_cell.angle_beta   90.00
_cell.angle_gamma   90.00
#
_symmetry.space_group_name_H-M   'P 1'
#
loop_
_entity.id
_entity.type
_entity.pdbx_description
1 polymer ?
#
loop_
_entity_poly.entity_id
_entity_poly.type
_entity_poly.pdbx_seq_one_letter_code
_entity_poly.pdbx_strand_id
1 'polypeptide(L)'
;MATELLPVQNADHFPLDRGYLFSVNGVGREIDANTAIEWLKRRDDTSREFIWLHFHDIPTVLEGWPLQHVQLPEAFGDTLKEGSSSTRITHVYQTLIAVLNDVEYDLERKTSLKVATLWVNVGVHCLISVRNSPLRSVNQLRLAVEAGETFRSPMALLIHLRQEQADVLIDIVRMAAQAANDVDETLLAGRLPTRSGLGGIRRDLVRVRRLLAPEPAALFRLVNRPPHWVVEEDAQLLRQSAEEFSLTLLSSRCC
;
A
#
# COMPACT_ATOMS: atom_id res chain seq x y z
N MET A 1 -23.68 15.84 -51.02
CA MET A 1 -24.11 15.01 -49.88
C MET A 1 -22.87 14.42 -49.23
N ALA A 2 -22.30 15.16 -48.27
CA ALA A 2 -21.15 14.69 -47.50
C ALA A 2 -21.68 13.85 -46.35
N THR A 3 -21.34 12.57 -46.35
CA THR A 3 -21.58 11.66 -45.23
C THR A 3 -20.56 11.99 -44.16
N GLU A 4 -20.99 12.73 -43.13
CA GLU A 4 -20.22 12.88 -41.89
C GLU A 4 -20.07 11.51 -41.24
N LEU A 5 -18.83 11.03 -41.22
CA LEU A 5 -18.41 9.92 -40.38
C LEU A 5 -18.52 10.38 -38.93
N LEU A 6 -19.59 9.92 -38.25
CA LEU A 6 -19.69 9.97 -36.80
C LEU A 6 -18.39 9.38 -36.19
N PRO A 7 -17.81 10.02 -35.15
CA PRO A 7 -16.65 9.46 -34.49
C PRO A 7 -17.07 8.11 -33.89
N VAL A 8 -16.32 7.08 -34.26
CA VAL A 8 -16.38 5.75 -33.63
C VAL A 8 -16.26 5.98 -32.12
N GLN A 9 -17.32 5.65 -31.39
CA GLN A 9 -17.28 5.57 -29.93
C GLN A 9 -16.20 4.54 -29.59
N ASN A 10 -15.04 5.02 -29.17
CA ASN A 10 -13.93 4.17 -28.76
C ASN A 10 -14.43 3.32 -27.58
N ALA A 11 -14.37 2.01 -27.78
CA ALA A 11 -14.71 1.02 -26.78
C ALA A 11 -14.06 1.36 -25.44
N ASP A 12 -14.86 1.24 -24.38
CA ASP A 12 -14.55 1.54 -22.99
C ASP A 12 -13.20 0.96 -22.54
N HIS A 13 -12.11 1.72 -22.68
CA HIS A 13 -10.85 1.36 -22.07
C HIS A 13 -10.97 1.74 -20.60
N PHE A 14 -11.58 0.85 -19.81
CA PHE A 14 -11.73 1.07 -18.39
C PHE A 14 -10.36 1.21 -17.75
N PRO A 15 -10.15 2.22 -16.91
CA PRO A 15 -8.83 2.53 -16.39
C PRO A 15 -8.47 1.68 -15.14
N LEU A 16 -9.24 0.62 -14.90
CA LEU A 16 -8.98 -0.38 -13.88
C LEU A 16 -7.83 -1.28 -14.34
N ASP A 17 -6.74 -1.34 -13.58
CA ASP A 17 -5.67 -2.32 -13.83
C ASP A 17 -6.18 -3.72 -13.46
N ARG A 18 -6.75 -3.86 -12.26
CA ARG A 18 -7.29 -5.14 -11.75
C ARG A 18 -8.46 -4.93 -10.80
N GLY A 19 -9.40 -5.87 -10.79
CA GLY A 19 -10.48 -5.94 -9.83
C GLY A 19 -10.60 -7.34 -9.23
N TYR A 20 -10.89 -7.42 -7.93
CA TYR A 20 -11.21 -8.68 -7.26
C TYR A 20 -12.50 -8.54 -6.46
N LEU A 21 -13.40 -9.50 -6.61
CA LEU A 21 -14.61 -9.63 -5.80
C LEU A 21 -14.42 -10.77 -4.80
N PHE A 22 -14.59 -10.47 -3.52
CA PHE A 22 -14.45 -11.41 -2.42
C PHE A 22 -15.83 -11.88 -1.96
N SER A 23 -15.99 -13.21 -1.95
CA SER A 23 -17.19 -13.86 -1.42
C SER A 23 -17.30 -13.70 0.10
N VAL A 24 -18.45 -14.09 0.68
CA VAL A 24 -18.66 -14.12 2.14
C VAL A 24 -17.64 -15.01 2.87
N ASN A 25 -17.09 -16.03 2.18
CA ASN A 25 -16.04 -16.90 2.72
C ASN A 25 -14.63 -16.29 2.63
N GLY A 26 -14.51 -15.11 2.01
CA GLY A 26 -13.26 -14.38 1.83
C GLY A 26 -12.42 -14.84 0.64
N VAL A 27 -12.89 -15.76 -0.19
CA VAL A 27 -12.19 -16.16 -1.41
C VAL A 27 -12.40 -15.09 -2.47
N GLY A 28 -11.30 -14.56 -3.02
CA GLY A 28 -11.29 -13.55 -4.06
C GLY A 28 -11.32 -14.15 -5.47
N ARG A 29 -12.07 -13.51 -6.37
CA ARG A 29 -12.15 -13.82 -7.80
C ARG A 29 -11.79 -12.57 -8.59
N GLU A 30 -10.91 -12.69 -9.58
CA GLU A 30 -10.63 -11.59 -10.50
C GLU A 30 -11.90 -11.26 -11.31
N ILE A 31 -12.15 -9.96 -11.50
CA ILE A 31 -13.30 -9.42 -12.21
C ILE A 31 -12.86 -8.26 -13.10
N ASP A 32 -13.58 -8.08 -14.20
CA ASP A 32 -13.39 -6.93 -15.08
C ASP A 32 -14.10 -5.68 -14.54
N ALA A 33 -13.85 -4.55 -15.20
CA ALA A 33 -14.43 -3.27 -14.81
C ALA A 33 -15.95 -3.24 -14.94
N ASN A 34 -16.53 -3.90 -15.95
CA ASN A 34 -17.99 -3.98 -16.12
C ASN A 34 -18.66 -4.69 -14.95
N THR A 35 -18.10 -5.84 -14.54
CA THR A 35 -18.56 -6.61 -13.40
C THR A 35 -18.42 -5.80 -12.10
N ALA A 36 -17.32 -5.05 -11.94
CA ALA A 36 -17.13 -4.16 -10.80
C ALA A 36 -18.22 -3.08 -10.73
N ILE A 37 -18.55 -2.42 -11.84
CA ILE A 37 -19.60 -1.40 -11.89
C ILE A 37 -20.96 -2.00 -11.53
N GLU A 38 -21.31 -3.12 -12.13
CA GLU A 38 -22.58 -3.79 -11.87
C GLU A 38 -22.71 -4.21 -10.40
N TRP A 39 -21.62 -4.70 -9.79
CA TRP A 39 -21.60 -5.03 -8.38
C TRP A 39 -21.75 -3.78 -7.50
N LEU A 40 -21.04 -2.69 -7.79
CA LEU A 40 -21.14 -1.43 -7.06
C LEU A 40 -22.56 -0.82 -7.13
N LYS A 41 -23.22 -0.91 -8.29
CA LYS A 41 -24.60 -0.41 -8.48
C LYS A 41 -25.65 -1.24 -7.74
N ARG A 42 -25.45 -2.56 -7.66
CA ARG A 42 -26.39 -3.51 -7.04
C ARG A 42 -26.06 -3.82 -5.59
N ARG A 43 -25.08 -3.11 -5.01
CA ARG A 43 -24.56 -3.40 -3.68
C ARG A 43 -25.69 -3.45 -2.66
N ASP A 44 -25.80 -4.60 -2.01
CA ASP A 44 -26.62 -4.78 -0.82
C ASP A 44 -25.73 -4.58 0.40
N ASP A 45 -26.03 -3.56 1.21
CA ASP A 45 -25.28 -3.23 2.43
C ASP A 45 -25.34 -4.31 3.51
N THR A 46 -26.21 -5.32 3.34
CA THR A 46 -26.26 -6.49 4.22
C THR A 46 -25.31 -7.60 3.80
N SER A 47 -24.78 -7.56 2.57
CA SER A 47 -23.83 -8.55 2.08
C SER A 47 -22.46 -8.37 2.72
N ARG A 48 -21.83 -9.49 3.12
CA ARG A 48 -20.44 -9.50 3.61
C ARG A 48 -19.40 -9.57 2.48
N GLU A 49 -19.86 -9.58 1.24
CA GLU A 49 -18.98 -9.47 0.09
C GLU A 49 -18.33 -8.08 0.04
N PHE A 50 -17.13 -8.03 -0.53
CA PHE A 50 -16.43 -6.78 -0.75
C PHE A 50 -15.56 -6.85 -2.00
N ILE A 51 -15.18 -5.69 -2.51
CA ILE A 51 -14.40 -5.55 -3.74
C ILE A 51 -13.07 -4.86 -3.47
N TRP A 52 -12.04 -5.28 -4.19
CA TRP A 52 -10.77 -4.55 -4.31
C TRP A 52 -10.59 -4.08 -5.75
N LEU A 53 -10.37 -2.78 -5.92
CA LEU A 53 -10.13 -2.14 -7.21
C LEU A 53 -8.76 -1.47 -7.20
N HIS A 54 -7.92 -1.86 -8.15
CA HIS A 54 -6.58 -1.32 -8.31
C HIS A 54 -6.46 -0.55 -9.64
N PHE A 55 -6.07 0.71 -9.56
CA PHE A 55 -5.95 1.61 -10.71
C PHE A 55 -4.50 1.82 -11.10
N HIS A 56 -4.29 1.98 -12.41
CA HIS A 56 -2.96 2.10 -12.99
C HIS A 56 -2.29 3.44 -12.67
N ASP A 57 -3.07 4.53 -12.59
CA ASP A 57 -2.55 5.87 -12.30
C ASP A 57 -3.55 6.77 -11.55
N ILE A 58 -3.04 7.89 -11.05
CA ILE A 58 -3.78 8.90 -10.29
C ILE A 58 -4.79 9.67 -11.14
N PRO A 59 -4.45 10.17 -12.35
CA PRO A 59 -5.41 10.88 -13.21
C PRO A 59 -6.70 10.10 -13.41
N THR A 60 -6.61 8.80 -13.68
CA THR A 60 -7.74 7.86 -13.76
C THR A 60 -8.71 7.97 -12.59
N VAL A 61 -8.20 8.03 -11.36
CA VAL A 61 -9.02 8.07 -10.15
C VAL A 61 -9.67 9.44 -9.99
N LEU A 62 -8.94 10.50 -10.32
CA LEU A 62 -9.40 11.89 -10.21
C LEU A 62 -10.40 12.29 -11.30
N GLU A 63 -10.29 11.70 -12.50
CA GLU A 63 -11.09 12.03 -13.69
C GLU A 63 -12.42 11.29 -13.77
N GLY A 64 -12.67 10.30 -12.90
CA GLY A 64 -14.04 10.08 -12.45
C GLY A 64 -14.59 8.66 -12.43
N TRP A 65 -13.87 7.61 -12.84
CA TRP A 65 -14.49 6.27 -12.80
C TRP A 65 -14.85 5.82 -11.37
N PRO A 66 -13.94 5.88 -10.37
CA PRO A 66 -14.29 5.46 -9.01
C PRO A 66 -15.24 6.45 -8.33
N LEU A 67 -15.09 7.74 -8.62
CA LEU A 67 -15.88 8.83 -8.04
C LEU A 67 -17.37 8.76 -8.45
N GLN A 68 -17.69 8.14 -9.58
CA GLN A 68 -19.06 7.97 -10.06
C GLN A 68 -19.80 6.79 -9.41
N HIS A 69 -19.07 5.80 -8.88
CA HIS A 69 -19.66 4.53 -8.42
C HIS A 69 -19.35 4.21 -6.96
N VAL A 70 -18.39 4.91 -6.36
CA VAL A 70 -18.00 4.77 -4.95
C VAL A 70 -18.02 6.15 -4.30
N GLN A 71 -18.64 6.25 -3.12
CA GLN A 71 -18.58 7.44 -2.29
C GLN A 71 -17.17 7.58 -1.70
N LEU A 72 -16.28 8.21 -2.46
CA LEU A 72 -14.95 8.58 -1.98
C LEU A 72 -15.01 9.94 -1.29
N PRO A 73 -14.37 10.09 -0.11
CA PRO A 73 -14.26 11.40 0.52
C PRO A 73 -13.39 12.32 -0.34
N GLU A 74 -13.75 13.61 -0.42
CA GLU A 74 -12.97 14.65 -1.13
C GLU A 74 -11.49 14.66 -0.70
N ALA A 75 -11.25 14.44 0.60
CA ALA A 75 -9.92 14.33 1.18
C ALA A 75 -9.03 13.24 0.52
N PHE A 76 -9.62 12.21 -0.08
CA PHE A 76 -8.86 11.21 -0.83
C PHE A 76 -8.31 11.80 -2.13
N GLY A 77 -9.15 12.54 -2.87
CA GLY A 77 -8.71 13.27 -4.06
C GLY A 77 -7.65 14.32 -3.74
N ASP A 78 -7.79 15.03 -2.62
CA ASP A 78 -6.79 15.99 -2.16
C ASP A 78 -5.46 15.31 -1.80
N THR A 79 -5.52 14.17 -1.11
CA THR A 79 -4.32 13.37 -0.79
C THR A 79 -3.58 12.92 -2.05
N LEU A 80 -4.31 12.54 -3.10
CA LEU A 80 -3.73 12.16 -4.39
C LEU A 80 -3.05 13.36 -5.08
N LYS A 81 -3.68 14.54 -5.05
CA LYS A 81 -3.13 15.79 -5.63
C LYS A 81 -1.91 16.31 -4.85
N GLU A 82 -1.91 16.18 -3.52
CA GLU A 82 -0.76 16.52 -2.68
C GLU A 82 0.49 15.73 -3.05
N GLY A 83 0.33 14.50 -3.54
CA GLY A 83 1.45 13.61 -3.90
C GLY A 83 2.36 13.25 -2.71
N SER A 84 1.89 13.48 -1.48
CA SER A 84 2.67 13.21 -0.27
C SER A 84 2.97 11.71 -0.15
N SER A 85 4.24 11.39 0.04
CA SER A 85 4.74 10.03 0.22
C SER A 85 5.04 9.69 1.68
N SER A 86 4.47 10.41 2.65
CA SER A 86 4.63 10.01 4.07
C SER A 86 3.67 8.87 4.39
N THR A 87 4.16 7.74 4.91
CA THR A 87 3.29 6.65 5.34
C THR A 87 2.33 7.13 6.44
N ARG A 88 1.03 6.98 6.21
CA ARG A 88 -0.01 7.39 7.16
C ARG A 88 -1.29 6.59 6.93
N ILE A 89 -2.09 6.38 7.98
CA ILE A 89 -3.50 6.05 7.84
C ILE A 89 -4.30 7.13 8.57
N THR A 90 -5.26 7.71 7.87
CA THR A 90 -6.15 8.72 8.40
C THR A 90 -7.58 8.23 8.33
N HIS A 91 -8.31 8.33 9.43
CA HIS A 91 -9.75 8.12 9.42
C HIS A 91 -10.46 9.36 8.89
N VAL A 92 -11.29 9.19 7.85
CA VAL A 92 -12.07 10.25 7.22
C VAL A 92 -13.51 9.78 7.01
N TYR A 93 -14.43 10.38 7.76
CA TYR A 93 -15.85 10.04 7.81
C TYR A 93 -16.13 8.57 8.14
N GLN A 94 -16.44 7.75 7.13
CA GLN A 94 -16.71 6.32 7.25
C GLN A 94 -15.67 5.47 6.52
N THR A 95 -14.54 6.07 6.13
CA THR A 95 -13.47 5.38 5.39
C THR A 95 -12.11 5.66 6.03
N LEU A 96 -11.12 4.84 5.66
CA LEU A 96 -9.73 5.08 5.94
C LEU A 96 -9.04 5.51 4.65
N ILE A 97 -8.17 6.51 4.74
CA ILE A 97 -7.22 6.86 3.70
C ILE A 97 -5.85 6.42 4.16
N ALA A 98 -5.22 5.51 3.45
CA ALA A 98 -3.85 5.09 3.69
C ALA A 98 -2.92 5.60 2.58
N VAL A 99 -1.77 6.10 2.99
CA VAL A 99 -0.60 6.28 2.11
C VAL A 99 0.43 5.27 2.60
N LEU A 100 0.83 4.38 1.72
CA LEU A 100 1.75 3.30 1.99
C LEU A 100 2.92 3.41 1.02
N ASN A 101 4.15 3.17 1.47
CA ASN A 101 5.32 3.20 0.58
C ASN A 101 5.93 1.82 0.46
N ASP A 102 6.25 1.46 -0.77
CA ASP A 102 7.04 0.29 -1.09
C ASP A 102 8.42 0.74 -1.54
N VAL A 103 9.40 -0.12 -1.30
CA VAL A 103 10.80 0.15 -1.57
C VAL A 103 11.40 -0.99 -2.36
N GLU A 104 11.90 -0.67 -3.54
CA GLU A 104 12.73 -1.59 -4.31
C GLU A 104 14.18 -1.27 -3.94
N TYR A 105 14.78 -2.19 -3.17
CA TYR A 105 16.17 -2.11 -2.75
C TYR A 105 16.98 -3.22 -3.39
N ASP A 106 17.98 -2.84 -4.17
CA ASP A 106 18.92 -3.78 -4.79
C ASP A 106 19.97 -4.22 -3.76
N LEU A 107 19.91 -5.51 -3.40
CA LEU A 107 20.79 -6.16 -2.44
C LEU A 107 22.28 -6.03 -2.80
N GLU A 108 22.59 -5.96 -4.09
CA GLU A 108 23.96 -5.85 -4.60
C GLU A 108 24.40 -4.39 -4.78
N ARG A 109 23.54 -3.42 -4.44
CA ARG A 109 23.80 -1.97 -4.51
C ARG A 109 24.19 -1.48 -5.91
N LYS A 110 23.76 -2.15 -6.99
CA LYS A 110 23.98 -1.67 -8.36
C LYS A 110 23.06 -0.50 -8.69
N THR A 111 21.93 -0.39 -8.00
CA THR A 111 20.95 0.71 -8.16
C THR A 111 20.64 1.42 -6.84
N SER A 112 20.29 2.71 -6.92
CA SER A 112 19.80 3.48 -5.78
C SER A 112 18.41 3.00 -5.33
N LEU A 113 18.11 3.17 -4.04
CA LEU A 113 16.78 2.90 -3.46
C LEU A 113 15.68 3.62 -4.27
N LYS A 114 14.79 2.82 -4.87
CA LYS A 114 13.57 3.33 -5.50
C LYS A 114 12.40 3.20 -4.53
N VAL A 115 11.55 4.21 -4.56
CA VAL A 115 10.40 4.33 -3.67
C VAL A 115 9.19 4.49 -4.54
N ALA A 116 8.18 3.68 -4.29
CA ALA A 116 6.89 3.77 -4.94
C ALA A 116 5.83 3.97 -3.85
N THR A 117 4.81 4.76 -4.16
CA THR A 117 3.75 5.12 -3.21
C THR A 117 2.44 4.53 -3.69
N LEU A 118 1.73 3.92 -2.75
CA LEU A 118 0.37 3.43 -2.88
C LEU A 118 -0.55 4.31 -2.06
N TRP A 119 -1.58 4.84 -2.71
CA TRP A 119 -2.70 5.47 -2.04
C TRP A 119 -3.87 4.50 -2.01
N VAL A 120 -4.50 4.40 -0.84
CA VAL A 120 -5.61 3.47 -0.62
C VAL A 120 -6.76 4.20 0.07
N ASN A 121 -7.97 4.01 -0.43
CA ASN A 121 -9.19 4.29 0.32
C ASN A 121 -9.82 2.95 0.73
N VAL A 122 -10.14 2.80 2.00
CA VAL A 122 -10.75 1.59 2.57
C VAL A 122 -12.08 1.97 3.19
N GLY A 123 -13.17 1.42 2.66
CA GLY A 123 -14.49 1.44 3.26
C GLY A 123 -14.94 0.05 3.71
N VAL A 124 -16.21 -0.07 4.10
CA VAL A 124 -16.80 -1.31 4.62
C VAL A 124 -16.76 -2.45 3.60
N HIS A 125 -17.06 -2.15 2.33
CA HIS A 125 -17.21 -3.16 1.26
C HIS A 125 -16.31 -2.90 0.05
N CYS A 126 -15.41 -1.92 0.13
CA CYS A 126 -14.61 -1.52 -1.02
C CYS A 126 -13.22 -1.05 -0.58
N LEU A 127 -12.19 -1.59 -1.22
CA LEU A 127 -10.83 -1.05 -1.17
C LEU A 127 -10.49 -0.51 -2.55
N ILE A 128 -10.22 0.79 -2.65
CA ILE A 128 -9.68 1.42 -3.85
C ILE A 128 -8.22 1.70 -3.62
N SER A 129 -7.38 1.36 -4.60
CA SER A 129 -5.94 1.54 -4.51
C SER A 129 -5.37 2.05 -5.82
N VAL A 130 -4.38 2.93 -5.73
CA VAL A 130 -3.73 3.55 -6.90
C VAL A 130 -2.27 3.80 -6.59
N ARG A 131 -1.41 3.61 -7.59
CA ARG A 131 0.06 3.67 -7.45
C ARG A 131 0.65 4.73 -8.38
N ASN A 132 1.86 5.20 -8.06
CA ASN A 132 2.66 6.03 -8.98
C ASN A 132 3.69 5.24 -9.79
N SER A 133 3.95 3.98 -9.40
CA SER A 133 4.91 3.06 -10.01
C SER A 133 4.52 1.64 -9.62
N PRO A 134 4.89 0.58 -10.37
CA PRO A 134 4.68 -0.80 -9.95
C PRO A 134 5.19 -1.07 -8.53
N LEU A 135 4.42 -1.85 -7.75
CA LEU A 135 4.66 -2.12 -6.33
C LEU A 135 4.78 -3.63 -6.10
N ARG A 136 5.81 -4.06 -5.37
CA ARG A 136 5.99 -5.46 -4.96
C ARG A 136 4.83 -5.91 -4.07
N SER A 137 4.44 -5.09 -3.09
CA SER A 137 3.40 -5.38 -2.09
C SER A 137 2.04 -5.66 -2.74
N VAL A 138 1.68 -4.88 -3.76
CA VAL A 138 0.43 -5.09 -4.53
C VAL A 138 0.49 -6.40 -5.31
N ASN A 139 1.63 -6.70 -5.92
CA ASN A 139 1.79 -7.96 -6.64
C ASN A 139 1.80 -9.17 -5.69
N GLN A 140 2.35 -9.06 -4.48
CA GLN A 140 2.27 -10.14 -3.48
C GLN A 140 0.84 -10.36 -3.01
N LEU A 141 0.10 -9.29 -2.71
CA LEU A 141 -1.32 -9.41 -2.38
C LEU A 141 -2.11 -10.07 -3.53
N ARG A 142 -1.81 -9.69 -4.78
CA ARG A 142 -2.41 -10.32 -5.97
C ARG A 142 -2.15 -11.83 -6.01
N LEU A 143 -0.89 -12.23 -5.81
CA LEU A 143 -0.50 -13.64 -5.80
C LEU A 143 -1.17 -14.42 -4.65
N ALA A 144 -1.30 -13.82 -3.47
CA ALA A 144 -2.00 -14.41 -2.33
C ALA A 144 -3.48 -14.67 -2.64
N VAL A 145 -4.17 -13.68 -3.24
CA VAL A 145 -5.56 -13.82 -3.67
C VAL A 145 -5.70 -14.94 -4.72
N GLU A 146 -4.83 -14.97 -5.73
CA GLU A 146 -4.83 -16.01 -6.77
C GLU A 146 -4.48 -17.41 -6.24
N ALA A 147 -3.70 -17.49 -5.17
CA ALA A 147 -3.42 -18.74 -4.47
C ALA A 147 -4.61 -19.25 -3.62
N GLY A 148 -5.69 -18.47 -3.53
CA GLY A 148 -6.90 -18.82 -2.78
C GLY A 148 -6.84 -18.48 -1.29
N GLU A 149 -5.90 -17.61 -0.87
CA GLU A 149 -5.90 -17.07 0.48
C GLU A 149 -7.21 -16.31 0.75
N THR A 150 -7.74 -16.46 1.97
CA THR A 150 -9.04 -15.91 2.33
C THR A 150 -8.89 -14.57 3.05
N PHE A 151 -9.52 -13.53 2.51
CA PHE A 151 -9.59 -12.20 3.12
C PHE A 151 -11.04 -11.89 3.47
N ARG A 152 -11.34 -11.64 4.75
CA ARG A 152 -12.72 -11.47 5.23
C ARG A 152 -13.22 -10.02 5.23
N SER A 153 -12.34 -9.06 4.95
CA SER A 153 -12.70 -7.63 4.92
C SER A 153 -11.72 -6.83 4.04
N PRO A 154 -12.13 -5.64 3.56
CA PRO A 154 -11.19 -4.68 2.96
C PRO A 154 -10.03 -4.31 3.91
N MET A 155 -10.29 -4.31 5.21
CA MET A 155 -9.28 -4.04 6.23
C MET A 155 -8.21 -5.13 6.28
N ALA A 156 -8.58 -6.40 6.10
CA ALA A 156 -7.63 -7.51 6.02
C ALA A 156 -6.65 -7.35 4.84
N LEU A 157 -7.12 -6.86 3.68
CA LEU A 157 -6.23 -6.54 2.56
C LEU A 157 -5.25 -5.42 2.91
N LEU A 158 -5.71 -4.37 3.60
CA LEU A 158 -4.84 -3.27 4.03
C LEU A 158 -3.79 -3.75 5.05
N ILE A 159 -4.16 -4.65 5.97
CA ILE A 159 -3.23 -5.27 6.92
C ILE A 159 -2.17 -6.07 6.16
N HIS A 160 -2.56 -6.91 5.20
CA HIS A 160 -1.62 -7.69 4.40
C HIS A 160 -0.66 -6.79 3.61
N LEU A 161 -1.15 -5.71 2.98
CA LEU A 161 -0.28 -4.74 2.29
C LEU A 161 0.74 -4.10 3.25
N ARG A 162 0.36 -3.88 4.51
CA ARG A 162 1.27 -3.33 5.51
C ARG A 162 2.28 -4.33 6.03
N GLN A 163 1.89 -5.59 6.21
CA GLN A 163 2.80 -6.67 6.59
C GLN A 163 3.89 -6.84 5.53
N GLU A 164 3.52 -6.87 4.25
CA GLU A 164 4.48 -6.90 3.13
C GLU A 164 5.48 -5.74 3.17
N GLN A 165 5.04 -4.54 3.58
CA GLN A 165 5.94 -3.39 3.74
C GLN A 165 6.84 -3.48 4.97
N ALA A 166 6.33 -4.04 6.06
CA ALA A 166 7.11 -4.25 7.28
C ALA A 166 8.22 -5.28 7.04
N ASP A 167 7.93 -6.37 6.33
CA ASP A 167 8.91 -7.42 6.01
C ASP A 167 10.08 -6.88 5.19
N VAL A 168 9.80 -6.11 4.14
CA VAL A 168 10.85 -5.47 3.32
C VAL A 168 11.72 -4.53 4.17
N LEU A 169 11.14 -3.82 5.13
CA LEU A 169 11.93 -2.99 6.03
C LEU A 169 12.87 -3.81 6.91
N ILE A 170 12.35 -4.88 7.50
CA ILE A 170 13.13 -5.76 8.38
C ILE A 170 14.34 -6.29 7.61
N ASP A 171 14.15 -6.70 6.36
CA ASP A 171 15.23 -7.18 5.49
C ASP A 171 16.28 -6.09 5.23
N ILE A 172 15.85 -4.87 4.87
CA ILE A 172 16.76 -3.73 4.65
C ILE A 172 17.59 -3.43 5.92
N VAL A 173 16.97 -3.45 7.10
CA VAL A 173 17.65 -3.21 8.38
C VAL A 173 18.68 -4.30 8.67
N ARG A 174 18.31 -5.57 8.50
CA ARG A 174 19.21 -6.71 8.70
C ARG A 174 20.43 -6.63 7.80
N MET A 175 20.24 -6.29 6.53
CA MET A 175 21.35 -6.13 5.60
C MET A 175 22.27 -4.98 5.97
N ALA A 176 21.71 -3.85 6.39
CA ALA A 176 22.52 -2.72 6.78
C ALA A 176 23.37 -3.03 8.03
N ALA A 177 22.82 -3.81 8.98
CA ALA A 177 23.56 -4.32 10.12
C ALA A 177 24.70 -5.25 9.68
N GLN A 178 24.44 -6.17 8.74
CA GLN A 178 25.49 -7.04 8.19
C GLN A 178 26.60 -6.24 7.51
N ALA A 179 26.25 -5.25 6.70
CA ALA A 179 27.23 -4.41 6.02
C ALA A 179 28.07 -3.56 6.99
N ALA A 180 27.51 -3.18 8.15
CA ALA A 180 28.27 -2.55 9.21
C ALA A 180 29.28 -3.53 9.84
N ASN A 181 28.83 -4.75 10.15
CA ASN A 181 29.67 -5.81 10.70
C ASN A 181 30.84 -6.17 9.77
N ASP A 182 30.61 -6.26 8.46
CA ASP A 182 31.67 -6.56 7.49
C ASP A 182 32.76 -5.46 7.43
N VAL A 183 32.37 -4.20 7.67
CA VAL A 183 33.31 -3.09 7.75
C VAL A 183 34.11 -3.14 9.06
N ASP A 184 33.46 -3.45 10.17
CA ASP A 184 34.14 -3.62 11.46
C ASP A 184 35.16 -4.76 11.40
N GLU A 185 34.82 -5.90 10.82
CA GLU A 185 35.75 -7.02 10.60
C GLU A 185 36.95 -6.62 9.72
N THR A 186 36.71 -5.82 8.67
CA THR A 186 37.78 -5.31 7.81
C THR A 186 38.75 -4.39 8.59
N LEU A 187 38.21 -3.55 9.46
CA LEU A 187 38.98 -2.67 10.34
C LEU A 187 39.77 -3.45 11.39
N LEU A 188 39.15 -4.47 12.02
CA LEU A 188 39.82 -5.37 12.96
C LEU A 188 40.96 -6.15 12.30
N ALA A 189 40.82 -6.52 11.02
CA ALA A 189 41.88 -7.11 10.22
C ALA A 189 43.00 -6.12 9.82
N GLY A 190 42.95 -4.86 10.29
CA GLY A 190 43.96 -3.83 10.04
C GLY A 190 43.92 -3.25 8.62
N ARG A 191 42.83 -3.47 7.88
CA ARG A 191 42.66 -2.96 6.51
C ARG A 191 41.79 -1.71 6.53
N LEU A 192 42.12 -0.74 5.69
CA LEU A 192 41.27 0.43 5.48
C LEU A 192 40.10 0.04 4.56
N PRO A 193 38.84 0.13 5.02
CA PRO A 193 37.69 -0.12 4.16
C PRO A 193 37.64 0.93 3.04
N THR A 194 37.19 0.54 1.86
CA THR A 194 36.93 1.46 0.76
C THR A 194 35.91 2.52 1.21
N ARG A 195 36.26 3.81 1.07
CA ARG A 195 35.48 4.98 1.57
C ARG A 195 34.02 5.09 1.08
N SER A 196 33.52 4.18 0.25
CA SER A 196 32.29 4.30 -0.54
C SER A 196 31.07 3.48 -0.07
N GLY A 197 31.14 2.73 1.05
CA GLY A 197 30.04 1.86 1.52
C GLY A 197 29.07 2.51 2.51
N LEU A 198 29.56 2.80 3.71
CA LEU A 198 28.74 3.14 4.89
C LEU A 198 27.94 4.44 4.76
N GLY A 199 28.49 5.46 4.11
CA GLY A 199 27.78 6.72 3.89
C GLY A 199 26.57 6.59 2.96
N GLY A 200 26.55 5.57 2.09
CA GLY A 200 25.39 5.21 1.29
C GLY A 200 24.35 4.47 2.13
N ILE A 201 24.77 3.42 2.85
CA ILE A 201 23.91 2.61 3.71
C ILE A 201 23.20 3.48 4.77
N ARG A 202 23.92 4.37 5.44
CA ARG A 202 23.34 5.28 6.43
C ARG A 202 22.29 6.20 5.81
N ARG A 203 22.52 6.72 4.59
CA ARG A 203 21.55 7.59 3.89
C ARG A 203 20.30 6.80 3.47
N ASP A 204 20.49 5.59 2.97
CA ASP A 204 19.39 4.71 2.57
C ASP A 204 18.54 4.34 3.79
N LEU A 205 19.16 3.93 4.91
CA LEU A 205 18.47 3.66 6.17
C LEU A 205 17.67 4.86 6.69
N VAL A 206 18.26 6.06 6.68
CA VAL A 206 17.54 7.27 7.11
C VAL A 206 16.36 7.57 6.19
N ARG A 207 16.53 7.37 4.87
CA ARG A 207 15.47 7.59 3.89
C ARG A 207 14.34 6.58 4.05
N VAL A 208 14.66 5.28 4.17
CA VAL A 208 13.71 4.20 4.44
C VAL A 208 12.96 4.46 5.75
N ARG A 209 13.67 4.83 6.82
CA ARG A 209 13.06 5.20 8.10
C ARG A 209 12.08 6.36 7.97
N ARG A 210 12.40 7.40 7.18
CA ARG A 210 11.49 8.54 6.98
C ARG A 210 10.26 8.17 6.14
N LEU A 211 10.39 7.23 5.22
CA LEU A 211 9.29 6.79 4.35
C LEU A 211 8.36 5.84 5.07
N LEU A 212 8.92 4.94 5.88
CA LEU A 212 8.18 3.85 6.47
C LEU A 212 7.78 4.11 7.91
N ALA A 213 8.42 5.05 8.64
CA ALA A 213 7.92 5.48 9.93
C ALA A 213 6.51 6.06 9.74
N PRO A 214 5.45 5.34 10.16
CA PRO A 214 4.11 5.89 10.09
C PRO A 214 4.12 7.17 10.93
N GLU A 215 3.38 8.20 10.52
CA GLU A 215 3.12 9.33 11.42
C GLU A 215 2.58 8.74 12.73
N PRO A 216 3.33 8.78 13.85
CA PRO A 216 2.95 8.04 15.05
C PRO A 216 1.57 8.51 15.52
N ALA A 217 1.33 9.82 15.43
CA ALA A 217 0.05 10.41 15.78
C ALA A 217 -1.12 9.90 14.90
N ALA A 218 -0.92 9.63 13.61
CA ALA A 218 -1.99 9.11 12.74
C ALA A 218 -2.36 7.67 13.10
N LEU A 219 -1.35 6.83 13.33
CA LEU A 219 -1.55 5.45 13.73
C LEU A 219 -2.14 5.34 15.14
N PHE A 220 -1.62 6.11 16.10
CA PHE A 220 -2.19 6.20 17.45
C PHE A 220 -3.63 6.73 17.43
N ARG A 221 -3.96 7.71 16.58
CA ARG A 221 -5.35 8.19 16.44
C ARG A 221 -6.28 7.09 15.93
N LEU A 222 -5.86 6.32 14.93
CA LEU A 222 -6.64 5.22 14.37
C LEU A 222 -6.85 4.10 15.39
N VAL A 223 -5.78 3.70 16.07
CA VAL A 223 -5.80 2.68 17.12
C VAL A 223 -6.74 3.06 18.26
N ASN A 224 -6.75 4.33 18.64
CA ASN A 224 -7.57 4.82 19.75
C ASN A 224 -9.01 5.16 19.35
N ARG A 225 -9.30 5.32 18.06
CA ARG A 225 -10.64 5.62 17.52
C ARG A 225 -10.86 4.91 16.17
N PRO A 226 -11.02 3.58 16.18
CA PRO A 226 -11.32 2.86 14.96
C PRO A 226 -12.72 3.26 14.43
N PRO A 227 -12.92 3.26 13.10
CA PRO A 227 -14.27 3.33 12.53
C PRO A 227 -15.15 2.20 13.08
N HIS A 228 -16.45 2.45 13.23
CA HIS A 228 -17.42 1.49 13.78
C HIS A 228 -17.54 0.16 13.01
N TRP A 229 -17.10 0.12 11.75
CA TRP A 229 -17.11 -1.07 10.91
C TRP A 229 -15.80 -1.87 10.99
N VAL A 230 -14.74 -1.32 11.58
CA VAL A 230 -13.49 -2.04 11.82
C VAL A 230 -13.70 -2.93 13.04
N VAL A 231 -13.51 -4.24 12.84
CA VAL A 231 -13.64 -5.23 13.91
C VAL A 231 -12.46 -5.07 14.87
N GLU A 232 -12.68 -5.34 16.16
CA GLU A 232 -11.64 -5.20 17.19
C GLU A 232 -10.38 -6.03 16.90
N GLU A 233 -10.53 -7.20 16.27
CA GLU A 233 -9.41 -8.06 15.85
C GLU A 233 -8.53 -7.35 14.80
N ASP A 234 -9.12 -6.74 13.77
CA ASP A 234 -8.40 -5.98 12.75
C ASP A 234 -7.71 -4.74 13.36
N ALA A 235 -8.36 -4.08 14.33
CA ALA A 235 -7.76 -2.97 15.07
C ALA A 235 -6.58 -3.42 15.95
N GLN A 236 -6.64 -4.62 16.53
CA GLN A 236 -5.54 -5.22 17.30
C GLN A 236 -4.37 -5.66 16.40
N LEU A 237 -4.64 -6.24 15.23
CA LEU A 237 -3.60 -6.58 14.26
C LEU A 237 -2.88 -5.32 13.75
N LEU A 238 -3.62 -4.24 13.48
CA LEU A 238 -3.04 -2.93 13.19
C LEU A 238 -2.15 -2.41 14.33
N ARG A 239 -2.56 -2.60 15.60
CA ARG A 239 -1.77 -2.23 16.79
C ARG A 239 -0.47 -3.02 16.88
N GLN A 240 -0.56 -4.35 16.79
CA GLN A 240 0.61 -5.23 16.89
C GLN A 240 1.63 -4.91 15.79
N SER A 241 1.17 -4.77 14.55
CA SER A 241 2.01 -4.37 13.42
C SER A 241 2.67 -2.99 13.65
N ALA A 242 1.96 -2.03 14.25
CA ALA A 242 2.51 -0.72 14.60
C ALA A 242 3.61 -0.77 15.67
N GLU A 243 3.41 -1.60 16.70
CA GLU A 243 4.32 -1.77 17.83
C GLU A 243 5.60 -2.50 17.42
N GLU A 244 5.47 -3.63 16.72
CA GLU A 244 6.59 -4.40 16.18
C GLU A 244 7.49 -3.55 15.29
N PHE A 245 6.88 -2.72 14.46
CA PHE A 245 7.57 -1.77 13.59
C PHE A 245 8.34 -0.70 14.39
N SER A 246 7.70 -0.14 15.43
CA SER A 246 8.33 0.87 16.29
C SER A 246 9.51 0.28 17.08
N LEU A 247 9.39 -0.95 17.56
CA LEU A 247 10.44 -1.65 18.30
C LEU A 247 11.65 -1.97 17.41
N THR A 248 11.41 -2.44 16.18
CA THR A 248 12.49 -2.75 15.20
C THR A 248 13.29 -1.50 14.81
N LEU A 249 12.62 -0.36 14.69
CA LEU A 249 13.28 0.93 14.42
C LEU A 249 13.98 1.56 15.65
N LEU A 250 13.60 1.16 16.86
CA LEU A 250 14.22 1.65 18.10
C LEU A 250 15.40 0.79 18.52
N SER A 251 15.37 -0.53 18.29
CA SER A 251 16.48 -1.44 18.59
C SER A 251 17.72 -1.17 17.72
N SER A 252 17.53 -0.66 16.50
CA SER A 252 18.60 -0.20 15.59
C SER A 252 19.27 1.12 16.02
N ARG A 253 18.89 1.71 17.17
CA ARG A 253 19.60 2.86 17.77
C ARG A 253 20.72 2.45 18.73
N CYS A 254 20.85 1.17 19.07
CA CYS A 254 21.79 0.69 20.10
C CYS A 254 23.07 0.04 19.55
N CYS A 255 23.30 0.07 18.23
CA CYS A 255 24.58 -0.31 17.63
C CYS A 255 25.19 0.88 16.90
#